data_AF-A0A359EA82-F1
#
_entry.id   AF-A0A359EA82-F1
#
_cell.length_a   1.000
_cell.length_b   1.000
_cell.length_c   1.000
_cell.angle_alpha   90.00
_cell.angle_beta   90.00
_cell.angle_gamma   90.00
#
_symmetry.space_group_name_H-M   'P 1'
#
loop_
_entity.id
_entity.type
_entity.pdbx_description
1 polymer ?
#
loop_
_entity_poly.entity_id
_entity_poly.type
_entity_poly.pdbx_seq_one_letter_code
_entity_poly.pdbx_strand_id
1 'polypeptide(L)'
;MNLSRATIFLCIAGVFTSYGHFKNLKKDPCWAEDDYLREVMEHFITSENWSPERIETGTTHLSTSQIELLTNSQDFQTCVDLNEEFEEAIAATWNNNDRKFDFNYYKAGNFFFVITGMAQSSDPNILVSGVTTISIFDNNLNVLGGYSFR
;
A
#
# COMPACT_ATOMS: atom_id res chain seq x y z
N MET A 1 69.66 7.36 -13.44
CA MET A 1 69.08 6.70 -12.25
C MET A 1 68.10 7.67 -11.60
N ASN A 2 66.81 7.39 -11.70
CA ASN A 2 65.79 7.58 -10.67
C ASN A 2 64.42 7.24 -11.28
N LEU A 3 63.87 6.10 -10.86
CA LEU A 3 62.52 5.68 -11.17
C LEU A 3 61.54 6.60 -10.42
N SER A 4 60.74 7.36 -11.14
CA SER A 4 59.52 7.93 -10.58
C SER A 4 58.37 6.96 -10.87
N ARG A 5 57.85 6.33 -9.82
CA ARG A 5 56.71 5.43 -9.87
C ARG A 5 55.43 6.25 -9.99
N ALA A 6 54.68 6.04 -11.06
CA ALA A 6 53.32 6.53 -11.20
C ALA A 6 52.41 5.76 -10.23
N THR A 7 51.93 6.43 -9.18
CA THR A 7 50.90 5.90 -8.29
C THR A 7 49.54 6.12 -8.96
N ILE A 8 48.95 5.04 -9.48
CA ILE A 8 47.56 5.00 -9.94
C ILE A 8 46.67 5.09 -8.70
N PHE A 9 45.97 6.21 -8.52
CA PHE A 9 44.87 6.31 -7.56
C PHE A 9 43.65 5.61 -8.16
N LEU A 10 43.42 4.38 -7.72
CA LEU A 10 42.14 3.69 -7.92
C LEU A 10 41.12 4.34 -6.96
N CYS A 11 40.25 5.21 -7.46
CA CYS A 11 39.05 5.60 -6.74
C CYS A 11 38.06 4.41 -6.77
N ILE A 12 38.20 3.49 -5.82
CA ILE A 12 37.14 2.53 -5.54
C ILE A 12 36.08 3.31 -4.76
N ALA A 13 34.97 3.63 -5.41
CA ALA A 13 33.76 4.09 -4.76
C ALA A 13 33.20 2.93 -3.92
N GLY A 14 33.65 2.85 -2.67
CA GLY A 14 33.07 1.97 -1.67
C GLY A 14 31.80 2.59 -1.13
N VAL A 15 30.65 2.27 -1.73
CA VAL A 15 29.36 2.44 -1.07
C VAL A 15 29.24 1.31 -0.06
N PHE A 16 29.54 1.62 1.20
CA PHE A 16 29.19 0.74 2.31
C PHE A 16 27.70 0.94 2.62
N THR A 17 26.82 0.18 1.97
CA THR A 17 25.50 -0.06 2.54
C THR A 17 25.70 -1.01 3.72
N SER A 18 25.71 -0.43 4.92
CA SER A 18 25.49 -1.18 6.15
C SER A 18 24.16 -1.92 6.00
N TYR A 19 24.22 -3.21 5.68
CA TYR A 19 23.12 -4.14 5.93
C TYR A 19 22.92 -4.20 7.44
N GLY A 20 22.13 -3.25 7.93
CA GLY A 20 21.53 -3.30 9.24
C GLY A 20 20.67 -4.55 9.27
N HIS A 21 21.17 -5.57 9.93
CA HIS A 21 20.47 -6.80 10.23
C HIS A 21 19.31 -6.43 11.17
N PHE A 22 18.19 -6.00 10.59
CA PHE A 22 16.95 -5.85 11.33
C PHE A 22 16.56 -7.23 11.82
N LYS A 23 16.49 -7.35 13.15
CA LYS A 23 16.03 -8.56 13.81
C LYS A 23 14.61 -8.84 13.33
N ASN A 24 14.45 -10.00 12.70
CA ASN A 24 13.20 -10.66 12.36
C ASN A 24 12.15 -10.54 13.48
N LEU A 25 11.24 -9.60 13.36
CA LEU A 25 9.83 -9.83 13.65
C LEU A 25 9.18 -9.83 12.28
N LYS A 26 8.68 -10.99 11.81
CA LYS A 26 7.79 -11.06 10.64
C LYS A 26 6.58 -10.19 10.98
N LYS A 27 6.64 -8.90 10.65
CA LYS A 27 5.44 -8.08 10.56
C LYS A 27 4.72 -8.62 9.33
N ASP A 28 3.49 -9.09 9.53
CA ASP A 28 2.65 -9.52 8.43
C ASP A 28 2.56 -8.36 7.43
N PRO A 29 3.01 -8.52 6.16
CA PRO A 29 2.92 -7.45 5.20
C PRO A 29 1.47 -7.20 4.77
N CYS A 30 0.57 -8.16 4.98
CA CYS A 30 -0.83 -8.00 4.68
C CYS A 30 -1.56 -7.39 5.89
N TRP A 31 -2.41 -6.42 5.61
CA TRP A 31 -3.19 -5.73 6.63
C TRP A 31 -4.39 -6.59 7.06
N ALA A 32 -4.75 -6.51 8.34
CA ALA A 32 -5.97 -7.14 8.85
C ALA A 32 -7.20 -6.36 8.35
N GLU A 33 -8.30 -7.07 8.07
CA GLU A 33 -9.55 -6.45 7.59
C GLU A 33 -10.09 -5.43 8.60
N ASP A 34 -10.52 -4.30 8.08
CA ASP A 34 -11.28 -3.28 8.78
C ASP A 34 -12.69 -3.22 8.17
N ASP A 35 -13.72 -3.35 9.00
CA ASP A 35 -15.11 -3.45 8.56
C ASP A 35 -15.54 -2.21 7.74
N TYR A 36 -15.08 -1.01 8.11
CA TYR A 36 -15.43 0.20 7.37
C TYR A 36 -14.76 0.25 5.99
N LEU A 37 -13.49 -0.16 5.89
CA LEU A 37 -12.82 -0.24 4.58
C LEU A 37 -13.41 -1.34 3.70
N ARG A 38 -13.90 -2.42 4.29
CA ARG A 38 -14.68 -3.46 3.59
C ARG A 38 -15.97 -2.88 3.02
N GLU A 39 -16.73 -2.13 3.81
CA GLU A 39 -17.95 -1.45 3.35
C GLU A 39 -17.67 -0.50 2.17
N VAL A 40 -16.56 0.23 2.21
CA VAL A 40 -16.13 1.10 1.11
C VAL A 40 -15.87 0.32 -0.17
N MET A 41 -15.18 -0.82 -0.08
CA MET A 41 -14.94 -1.71 -1.22
C MET A 41 -16.25 -2.27 -1.79
N GLU A 42 -17.17 -2.72 -0.93
CA GLU A 42 -18.47 -3.22 -1.36
C GLU A 42 -19.33 -2.11 -2.00
N HIS A 43 -19.27 -0.90 -1.44
CA HIS A 43 -19.96 0.26 -1.98
C HIS A 43 -19.40 0.67 -3.35
N PHE A 44 -18.07 0.60 -3.55
CA PHE A 44 -17.44 0.81 -4.86
C PHE A 44 -18.00 -0.15 -5.91
N ILE A 45 -18.13 -1.44 -5.57
CA ILE A 45 -18.62 -2.45 -6.52
C ILE A 45 -20.11 -2.26 -6.83
N THR A 46 -20.93 -1.94 -5.82
CA THR A 46 -22.39 -2.07 -5.92
C THR A 46 -23.13 -0.80 -6.30
N SER A 47 -22.58 0.38 -6.01
CA SER A 47 -23.32 1.64 -6.19
C SER A 47 -23.23 2.17 -7.61
N GLU A 48 -24.35 2.64 -8.15
CA GLU A 48 -24.43 3.28 -9.47
C GLU A 48 -23.62 4.58 -9.56
N ASN A 49 -23.37 5.24 -8.42
CA ASN A 49 -22.57 6.47 -8.40
C ASN A 49 -21.10 6.23 -8.81
N TRP A 50 -20.61 5.00 -8.62
CA TRP A 50 -19.26 4.58 -9.00
C TRP A 50 -19.21 3.88 -10.37
N SER A 51 -20.34 3.83 -11.10
CA SER A 51 -20.41 3.19 -12.42
C SER A 51 -19.42 3.80 -13.42
N PRO A 52 -19.23 5.14 -13.51
CA PRO A 52 -18.24 5.74 -14.41
C PRO A 52 -16.81 5.24 -14.17
N GLU A 53 -16.37 5.22 -12.91
CA GLU A 53 -15.04 4.78 -12.49
C GLU A 53 -14.86 3.27 -12.72
N ARG A 54 -15.92 2.47 -12.51
CA ARG A 54 -15.91 1.04 -12.84
C ARG A 54 -15.82 0.80 -14.35
N ILE A 55 -16.46 1.63 -15.17
CA ILE A 55 -16.34 1.55 -16.64
C ILE A 55 -14.93 1.90 -17.07
N GLU A 56 -14.38 3.00 -16.54
CA GLU A 56 -13.02 3.46 -16.83
C GLU A 56 -11.97 2.39 -16.52
N THR A 57 -12.09 1.74 -15.38
CA THR A 57 -11.13 0.71 -14.92
C THR A 57 -11.47 -0.71 -15.38
N GLY A 58 -12.57 -0.91 -16.11
CA GLY A 58 -13.01 -2.22 -16.61
C GLY A 58 -13.55 -3.17 -15.52
N THR A 59 -13.95 -2.65 -14.36
CA THR A 59 -14.38 -3.40 -13.18
C THR A 59 -15.91 -3.54 -13.04
N THR A 60 -16.69 -3.15 -14.06
CA THR A 60 -18.17 -3.20 -14.04
C THR A 60 -18.79 -4.59 -13.86
N HIS A 61 -18.03 -5.64 -14.20
CA HIS A 61 -18.50 -7.03 -14.15
C HIS A 61 -18.24 -7.71 -12.79
N LEU A 62 -17.57 -7.02 -11.87
CA LEU A 62 -17.26 -7.56 -10.55
C LEU A 62 -18.50 -7.61 -9.66
N SER A 63 -18.49 -8.54 -8.72
CA SER A 63 -19.52 -8.69 -7.68
C SER A 63 -18.88 -8.77 -6.30
N THR A 64 -19.64 -8.44 -5.26
CA THR A 64 -19.15 -8.49 -3.87
C THR A 64 -18.73 -9.90 -3.44
N SER A 65 -19.32 -10.94 -4.03
CA SER A 65 -18.93 -12.34 -3.78
C SER A 65 -17.51 -12.69 -4.19
N GLN A 66 -16.87 -11.85 -5.01
CA GLN A 66 -15.50 -12.03 -5.47
C GLN A 66 -14.48 -11.24 -4.62
N ILE A 67 -14.93 -10.42 -3.65
CA ILE A 67 -14.04 -9.63 -2.81
C ILE A 67 -13.37 -10.55 -1.79
N GLU A 68 -12.07 -10.74 -1.97
CA GLU A 68 -11.20 -11.50 -1.10
C GLU A 68 -10.15 -10.57 -0.50
N LEU A 69 -10.02 -10.53 0.83
CA LEU A 69 -8.91 -9.85 1.48
C LEU A 69 -7.61 -10.60 1.17
N LEU A 70 -6.55 -9.87 0.80
CA LEU A 70 -5.23 -10.46 0.64
C LEU A 70 -4.71 -10.98 1.97
N THR A 71 -4.15 -12.18 1.96
CA THR A 71 -3.61 -12.81 3.17
C THR A 71 -2.15 -13.16 3.01
N ASN A 72 -1.40 -13.10 4.11
CA ASN A 72 0.00 -13.50 4.19
C ASN A 72 0.29 -14.89 3.60
N SER A 73 -0.68 -15.81 3.73
CA SER A 73 -0.50 -17.21 3.33
C SER A 73 -0.45 -17.42 1.80
N GLN A 74 -1.10 -16.55 1.03
CA GLN A 74 -1.25 -16.69 -0.42
C GLN A 74 -0.66 -15.50 -1.18
N ASP A 75 -0.72 -14.31 -0.59
CA ASP A 75 -0.50 -13.04 -1.27
C ASP A 75 0.68 -12.25 -0.69
N PHE A 76 1.59 -12.92 0.03
CA PHE A 76 2.70 -12.27 0.73
C PHE A 76 3.45 -11.26 -0.14
N GLN A 77 3.87 -11.67 -1.34
CA GLN A 77 4.66 -10.82 -2.22
C GLN A 77 3.83 -9.63 -2.72
N THR A 78 2.57 -9.85 -3.09
CA THR A 78 1.66 -8.77 -3.49
C THR A 78 1.48 -7.75 -2.38
N CYS A 79 1.31 -8.18 -1.12
CA CYS A 79 1.24 -7.26 0.01
C CYS A 79 2.55 -6.49 0.23
N VAL A 80 3.71 -7.12 0.01
CA VAL A 80 5.02 -6.44 0.06
C VAL A 80 5.11 -5.38 -1.02
N ASP A 81 4.82 -5.72 -2.27
CA ASP A 81 4.90 -4.81 -3.42
C ASP A 81 3.95 -3.61 -3.24
N LEU A 82 2.73 -3.86 -2.74
CA LEU A 82 1.78 -2.78 -2.40
C LEU A 82 2.27 -1.93 -1.21
N ASN A 83 2.88 -2.53 -0.19
CA ASN A 83 3.44 -1.74 0.91
C ASN A 83 4.58 -0.82 0.43
N GLU A 84 5.40 -1.27 -0.52
CA GLU A 84 6.47 -0.46 -1.12
C GLU A 84 5.88 0.74 -1.89
N GLU A 85 4.80 0.53 -2.65
CA GLU A 85 4.09 1.62 -3.35
C GLU A 85 3.51 2.66 -2.39
N PHE A 86 3.04 2.25 -1.21
CA PHE A 86 2.41 3.13 -0.21
C PHE A 86 3.31 3.42 1.01
N GLU A 87 4.63 3.25 0.91
CA GLU A 87 5.56 3.32 2.05
C GLU A 87 5.41 4.63 2.85
N GLU A 88 5.32 5.78 2.18
CA GLU A 88 5.18 7.08 2.82
C GLU A 88 3.89 7.20 3.65
N ALA A 89 2.78 6.70 3.12
CA ALA A 89 1.49 6.74 3.80
C ALA A 89 1.44 5.75 4.96
N ILE A 90 2.06 4.57 4.81
CA ILE A 90 2.18 3.58 5.88
C ILE A 90 3.06 4.09 7.03
N ALA A 91 4.12 4.82 6.71
CA ALA A 91 5.02 5.43 7.69
C ALA A 91 4.42 6.69 8.36
N ALA A 92 3.33 7.24 7.82
CA ALA A 92 2.73 8.47 8.33
C ALA A 92 2.10 8.24 9.71
N THR A 93 2.53 9.03 10.70
CA THR A 93 1.98 9.00 12.06
C THR A 93 1.44 10.35 12.49
N TRP A 94 0.53 10.33 13.45
CA TRP A 94 0.16 11.46 14.28
C TRP A 94 1.31 11.83 15.22
N ASN A 95 1.20 12.97 15.93
CA ASN A 95 2.23 13.44 16.85
C ASN A 95 2.44 12.50 18.05
N ASN A 96 1.50 11.60 18.32
CA ASN A 96 1.58 10.59 19.37
C ASN A 96 2.12 9.23 18.86
N ASN A 97 2.63 9.16 17.63
CA ASN A 97 3.12 7.97 16.93
C ASN A 97 2.06 6.93 16.52
N ASP A 98 0.77 7.23 16.70
CA ASP A 98 -0.28 6.41 16.09
C ASP A 98 -0.22 6.56 14.57
N ARG A 99 -0.49 5.47 13.85
CA ARG A 99 -0.61 5.53 12.38
C ARG A 99 -1.71 6.51 11.97
N LYS A 100 -1.49 7.21 10.85
CA LYS A 100 -2.48 8.12 10.25
C LYS A 100 -3.51 7.40 9.41
N PHE A 101 -3.13 6.27 8.83
CA PHE A 101 -3.94 5.57 7.85
C PHE A 101 -4.06 4.09 8.18
N ASP A 102 -5.23 3.57 7.87
CA ASP A 102 -5.53 2.15 7.79
C ASP A 102 -5.60 1.73 6.31
N PHE A 103 -5.17 0.51 6.05
CA PHE A 103 -5.16 -0.05 4.71
C PHE A 103 -5.84 -1.40 4.71
N ASN A 104 -6.60 -1.69 3.66
CA ASN A 104 -6.97 -3.05 3.30
C ASN A 104 -6.65 -3.30 1.84
N TYR A 105 -6.07 -4.46 1.58
CA TYR A 105 -5.75 -4.92 0.23
C TYR A 105 -6.71 -6.03 -0.13
N TYR A 106 -7.45 -5.85 -1.22
CA TYR A 106 -8.41 -6.82 -1.72
C TYR A 106 -8.03 -7.28 -3.11
N LYS A 107 -8.46 -8.49 -3.44
CA LYS A 107 -8.56 -9.01 -4.80
C LYS A 107 -10.03 -9.18 -5.15
N ALA A 108 -10.40 -8.83 -6.38
CA ALA A 108 -11.68 -9.23 -6.94
C ALA A 108 -11.53 -9.50 -8.43
N GLY A 109 -11.77 -10.75 -8.84
CA GLY A 109 -11.47 -11.21 -10.20
C GLY A 109 -9.97 -11.10 -10.51
N ASN A 110 -9.64 -10.29 -11.51
CA ASN A 110 -8.27 -10.06 -12.01
C ASN A 110 -7.72 -8.67 -11.63
N PHE A 111 -8.22 -8.11 -10.54
CA PHE A 111 -7.86 -6.77 -10.10
C PHE A 111 -7.49 -6.79 -8.62
N PHE A 112 -6.59 -5.90 -8.25
CA PHE A 112 -6.27 -5.60 -6.86
C PHE A 112 -6.81 -4.21 -6.50
N PHE A 113 -7.25 -4.08 -5.26
CA PHE A 113 -7.81 -2.86 -4.71
C PHE A 113 -7.10 -2.53 -3.41
N VAL A 114 -6.64 -1.30 -3.28
CA VAL A 114 -6.10 -0.76 -2.02
C VAL A 114 -7.07 0.29 -1.52
N ILE A 115 -7.72 0.00 -0.39
CA ILE A 115 -8.55 0.98 0.32
C ILE A 115 -7.70 1.60 1.41
N THR A 116 -7.61 2.93 1.40
CA THR A 116 -6.90 3.70 2.44
C THR A 116 -7.89 4.58 3.17
N GLY A 117 -8.02 4.42 4.47
CA GLY A 117 -8.86 5.26 5.33
C GLY A 117 -8.06 5.92 6.44
N MET A 118 -8.64 6.91 7.11
CA MET A 118 -8.00 7.54 8.25
C MET A 118 -8.07 6.63 9.48
N ALA A 119 -6.93 6.34 10.09
CA ALA A 119 -6.88 5.59 11.34
C ALA A 119 -7.26 6.47 12.53
N GLN A 120 -8.09 5.93 13.42
CA GLN A 120 -8.46 6.61 14.65
C GLN A 120 -7.24 6.76 15.56
N SER A 121 -7.06 7.96 16.12
CA SER A 121 -6.02 8.20 17.10
C SER A 121 -6.48 7.71 18.48
N SER A 122 -5.56 7.14 19.25
CA SER A 122 -5.77 6.79 20.65
C SER A 122 -5.78 8.01 21.58
N ASP A 123 -5.29 9.17 21.11
CA ASP A 123 -5.37 10.43 21.86
C ASP A 123 -6.76 11.07 21.68
N PRO A 124 -7.56 11.19 22.75
CA PRO A 124 -8.92 11.75 22.66
C PRO A 124 -8.96 13.23 22.26
N ASN A 125 -7.81 13.93 22.27
CA ASN A 125 -7.72 15.32 21.84
C ASN A 125 -7.47 15.46 20.32
N ILE A 126 -7.23 14.35 19.62
CA ILE A 126 -7.04 14.33 18.17
C ILE A 126 -8.35 13.90 17.52
N LEU A 127 -9.04 14.87 16.92
CA LEU A 127 -10.18 14.60 16.04
C LEU A 127 -9.68 14.20 14.66
N VAL A 128 -10.01 12.98 14.25
CA VAL A 128 -9.64 12.44 12.95
C VAL A 128 -10.80 12.62 11.98
N SER A 129 -10.55 13.36 10.90
CA SER A 129 -11.46 13.50 9.76
C SER A 129 -10.62 13.53 8.49
N GLY A 130 -11.10 12.87 7.45
CA GLY A 130 -10.39 12.82 6.18
C GLY A 130 -11.18 12.08 5.12
N VAL A 131 -10.50 11.81 4.02
CA VAL A 131 -11.06 11.19 2.83
C VAL A 131 -10.57 9.75 2.78
N THR A 132 -11.47 8.82 2.51
CA THR A 132 -11.11 7.44 2.21
C THR A 132 -10.81 7.34 0.71
N THR A 133 -9.78 6.62 0.31
CA THR A 133 -9.43 6.44 -1.10
C THR A 133 -9.47 4.97 -1.50
N ILE A 134 -9.75 4.72 -2.78
CA ILE A 134 -9.59 3.43 -3.44
C ILE A 134 -8.58 3.58 -4.57
N SER A 135 -7.56 2.75 -4.59
CA SER A 135 -6.61 2.61 -5.71
C SER A 135 -6.81 1.24 -6.35
N ILE A 136 -6.91 1.21 -7.68
CA ILE A 136 -7.26 0.02 -8.45
C ILE A 136 -6.08 -0.35 -9.33
N PHE A 137 -5.73 -1.62 -9.34
CA PHE A 137 -4.58 -2.16 -10.06
C PHE A 137 -5.00 -3.37 -10.92
N ASP A 138 -4.29 -3.58 -12.02
CA ASP A 138 -4.38 -4.82 -12.78
C ASP A 138 -3.62 -5.98 -12.10
N ASN A 139 -3.69 -7.18 -12.69
CA ASN A 139 -2.98 -8.36 -12.19
C ASN A 139 -1.44 -8.25 -12.14
N ASN A 140 -0.84 -7.25 -12.79
CA ASN A 140 0.59 -6.99 -12.75
C ASN A 140 0.94 -5.81 -11.82
N LEU A 141 -0.02 -5.36 -11.01
CA LEU A 141 0.10 -4.20 -10.12
C LEU A 141 0.35 -2.87 -10.86
N ASN A 142 -0.09 -2.75 -12.12
CA ASN A 142 -0.15 -1.44 -12.78
C ASN A 142 -1.39 -0.68 -12.30
N VAL A 143 -1.23 0.59 -11.93
CA VAL A 143 -2.34 1.46 -11.55
C VAL A 143 -3.29 1.67 -12.72
N LEU A 144 -4.57 1.40 -12.49
CA LEU A 144 -5.67 1.66 -13.42
C LEU A 144 -6.44 2.93 -13.06
N GLY A 145 -6.53 3.26 -11.76
CA GLY A 145 -7.24 4.45 -11.29
C GLY A 145 -7.15 4.63 -9.78
N GLY A 146 -7.43 5.85 -9.32
CA GLY A 146 -7.44 6.21 -7.90
C GLY A 146 -8.53 7.24 -7.60
N TYR A 147 -9.39 6.96 -6.63
CA TYR A 147 -10.60 7.74 -6.39
C TYR A 147 -10.82 8.01 -4.90
N SER A 148 -11.44 9.15 -4.59
CA SER A 148 -11.77 9.56 -3.22
C SER A 148 -13.25 9.32 -2.90
N PHE A 149 -13.51 8.53 -1.86
CA PHE A 149 -14.81 8.42 -1.20
C PHE A 149 -15.07 9.65 -0.31
N ARG A 150 -16.23 10.27 -0.50
CA ARG A 150 -16.73 11.39 0.31
C ARG A 150 -18.15 11.13 0.75
#